data_AF-A0A6V7TMZ3-F1
#
_entry.id   AF-A0A6V7TMZ3-F1
#
_cell.length_a   1.000
_cell.length_b   1.000
_cell.length_c   1.000
_cell.angle_alpha   90.00
_cell.angle_beta   90.00
_cell.angle_gamma   90.00
#
_symmetry.space_group_name_H-M   'P 1'
#
loop_
_entity.id
_entity.type
_entity.pdbx_description
1 polymer ?
#
loop_
_entity_poly.entity_id
_entity_poly.type
_entity_poly.pdbx_seq_one_letter_code
_entity_poly.pdbx_strand_id
1 'polypeptide(L)'
;MQQFPQIFPWLELSTQFVRKITFFVNGQSKLEQNGTRALALEMLLAISEHCEHLNECLKSEMPVNLLIRHLDNTNERVLISSISLINSIYGLADREERINIVKLLHEKPFISAIGRILDREENLINQQQLNKKIPSQPLPSQISPEKSKLYEKIARFQQIRFDEALGNEFGSFNSSNSPELPSNEFCDQQTIQQKEDWLMFRKMVQKTPPGLLSICAIIDLTQAKASSSKENQLEEELISSNLAWNKLKELNTQFIMRPIVLPQILVHLTEMLVGILGICSDSSSVARRFGLSKVPRYFRLVLQLERPFYDLFRILVELFCRTWNDMNAKFDEINKVYNVVQDQFERSLFENPNSLEQLEIEMLRKRFSYFNMQKIWKCEQREQEELELNSEDIQPLRDHLRPEIENLAIHRRVALLKKGMNFQRVLPLKTIKENQTILSLPSSVSVHSSPVHSSGLLNSPQQQQQYWFWCLDEKEKFFNVCDSHLNNGKHFEIISETNKKLFVSEIKNILNGQQLISHLNQQQHGVGKLYKKSQNILRCGIFIEFNNSSEFLLCAQNEQDSSDWFEALNCLCWPQKSLQNYINIKKEVDQLLNLQINIRLMDVPKLEQKLKIPQLPTDFNWIST
;
A
#
# COMPACT_ATOMS: atom_id res chain seq x y z
N MET A 1 -15.55 -65.03 6.96
CA MET A 1 -15.07 -64.42 5.72
C MET A 1 -15.84 -63.13 5.51
N GLN A 2 -15.22 -61.98 5.77
CA GLN A 2 -15.80 -60.69 5.42
C GLN A 2 -15.81 -60.62 3.88
N GLN A 3 -16.99 -60.56 3.28
CA GLN A 3 -17.13 -60.33 1.84
C GLN A 3 -16.53 -58.96 1.52
N PHE A 4 -15.44 -58.93 0.78
CA PHE A 4 -14.96 -57.71 0.15
C PHE A 4 -16.04 -57.23 -0.82
N PRO A 5 -16.35 -55.91 -0.88
CA PRO A 5 -17.27 -55.39 -1.87
C PRO A 5 -16.71 -55.70 -3.27
N GLN A 6 -17.50 -56.39 -4.10
CA GLN A 6 -17.19 -56.57 -5.51
C GLN A 6 -17.05 -55.19 -6.16
N ILE A 7 -15.90 -54.93 -6.77
CA ILE A 7 -15.63 -53.68 -7.48
C ILE A 7 -16.43 -53.73 -8.78
N PHE A 8 -17.50 -52.94 -8.86
CA PHE A 8 -18.29 -52.80 -10.08
C PHE A 8 -17.69 -51.74 -11.00
N PRO A 9 -17.48 -52.04 -12.29
CA PRO A 9 -16.98 -51.06 -13.25
C PRO A 9 -18.05 -50.01 -13.58
N TRP A 10 -17.65 -48.75 -13.66
CA TRP A 10 -18.50 -47.61 -14.01
C TRP A 10 -19.22 -47.75 -15.38
N LEU A 11 -18.68 -48.56 -16.30
CA LEU A 11 -19.25 -48.81 -17.63
C LEU A 11 -20.60 -49.56 -17.59
N GLU A 12 -20.90 -50.31 -16.54
CA GLU A 12 -22.14 -51.09 -16.44
C GLU A 12 -23.34 -50.25 -15.93
N LEU A 13 -23.12 -48.98 -15.61
CA LEU A 13 -24.18 -48.08 -15.15
C LEU A 13 -25.16 -47.75 -16.27
N SER A 14 -26.45 -47.90 -15.97
CA SER A 14 -27.55 -47.61 -16.89
C SER A 14 -28.04 -46.17 -16.80
N THR A 15 -28.65 -45.66 -17.87
CA THR A 15 -29.32 -44.34 -17.88
C THR A 15 -30.47 -44.25 -16.86
N GLN A 16 -31.11 -45.37 -16.51
CA GLN A 16 -32.12 -45.40 -15.45
C GLN A 16 -31.54 -45.12 -14.06
N PHE A 17 -30.27 -45.47 -13.83
CA PHE A 17 -29.59 -45.14 -12.59
C PHE A 17 -29.40 -43.63 -12.46
N VAL A 18 -28.91 -42.98 -13.52
CA VAL A 18 -28.76 -41.51 -13.56
C VAL A 18 -30.07 -40.81 -13.24
N ARG A 19 -31.17 -41.20 -13.91
CA ARG A 19 -32.52 -40.65 -13.65
C ARG A 19 -32.97 -40.79 -12.19
N LYS A 20 -32.69 -41.95 -11.57
CA LYS A 20 -33.01 -42.17 -10.15
C LYS A 20 -32.18 -41.29 -9.23
N ILE A 21 -30.90 -41.07 -9.52
CA ILE A 21 -30.06 -40.18 -8.73
C ILE A 21 -30.51 -38.72 -8.88
N THR A 22 -30.80 -38.28 -10.10
CA THR A 22 -31.33 -36.95 -10.41
C THR A 22 -32.63 -36.65 -9.66
N PHE A 23 -33.49 -37.65 -9.46
CA PHE A 23 -34.72 -37.53 -8.67
C PHE A 23 -34.48 -37.06 -7.22
N PHE A 24 -33.35 -37.43 -6.60
CA PHE A 24 -32.97 -36.97 -5.26
C PHE A 24 -32.46 -35.53 -5.23
N VAL A 25 -32.08 -34.98 -6.39
CA VAL A 25 -31.60 -33.60 -6.54
C VAL A 25 -32.75 -32.65 -6.85
N ASN A 26 -33.64 -33.04 -7.78
CA ASN A 26 -34.74 -32.22 -8.31
C ASN A 26 -35.89 -31.92 -7.32
N GLY A 27 -35.80 -32.35 -6.06
CA GLY A 27 -36.83 -32.10 -5.04
C GLY A 27 -38.13 -32.87 -5.26
N GLN A 28 -38.12 -33.90 -6.10
CA GLN A 28 -39.28 -34.76 -6.33
C GLN A 28 -39.33 -35.95 -5.34
N SER A 29 -38.28 -36.13 -4.54
CA SER A 29 -38.14 -37.19 -3.53
C SER A 29 -38.67 -36.77 -2.16
N LYS A 30 -39.30 -37.70 -1.43
CA LYS A 30 -39.73 -37.50 -0.03
C LYS A 30 -38.56 -37.32 0.97
N LEU A 31 -37.33 -37.56 0.54
CA LEU A 31 -36.11 -37.49 1.36
C LEU A 31 -35.25 -36.27 0.96
N GLU A 32 -35.72 -35.06 1.27
CA GLU A 32 -35.08 -33.79 0.84
C GLU A 32 -33.89 -33.33 1.69
N GLN A 33 -33.25 -34.23 2.45
CA GLN A 33 -32.16 -33.84 3.33
C GLN A 33 -30.93 -33.35 2.55
N ASN A 34 -30.30 -32.29 3.04
CA ASN A 34 -29.10 -31.71 2.42
C ASN A 34 -27.94 -32.71 2.31
N GLY A 35 -27.84 -33.69 3.22
CA GLY A 35 -26.83 -34.76 3.15
C GLY A 35 -27.05 -35.69 1.95
N THR A 36 -28.28 -36.17 1.75
CA THR A 36 -28.64 -37.02 0.60
C THR A 36 -28.46 -36.28 -0.72
N ARG A 37 -28.83 -34.99 -0.76
CA ARG A 37 -28.66 -34.14 -1.94
C ARG A 37 -27.20 -33.90 -2.30
N ALA A 38 -26.34 -33.65 -1.30
CA ALA A 38 -24.90 -33.50 -1.52
C ALA A 38 -24.29 -34.80 -2.09
N LEU A 39 -24.58 -35.95 -1.49
CA LEU A 39 -24.11 -37.25 -1.98
C LEU A 39 -24.61 -37.56 -3.39
N ALA A 40 -25.87 -37.26 -3.70
CA ALA A 40 -26.41 -37.43 -5.05
C ALA A 40 -25.67 -36.56 -6.08
N LEU A 41 -25.37 -35.30 -5.75
CA LEU A 41 -24.58 -34.40 -6.61
C LEU A 41 -23.13 -34.88 -6.77
N GLU A 42 -22.49 -35.37 -5.71
CA GLU A 42 -21.15 -35.96 -5.75
C GLU A 42 -21.10 -37.21 -6.64
N MET A 43 -22.14 -38.07 -6.55
CA MET A 43 -22.27 -39.23 -7.43
C MET A 43 -22.45 -38.83 -8.89
N LEU A 44 -23.27 -37.81 -9.18
CA LEU A 44 -23.44 -37.29 -10.55
C LEU A 44 -22.16 -36.69 -11.11
N LEU A 45 -21.37 -36.01 -10.26
CA LEU A 45 -20.04 -35.54 -10.63
C LEU A 45 -19.10 -36.71 -10.97
N ALA A 46 -19.04 -37.73 -10.12
CA ALA A 46 -18.24 -38.93 -10.39
C ALA A 46 -18.66 -39.63 -11.70
N ILE A 47 -19.96 -39.69 -12.00
CA ILE A 47 -20.48 -40.21 -13.26
C ILE A 47 -20.00 -39.37 -14.45
N SER A 48 -20.01 -38.03 -14.34
CA SER A 48 -19.52 -37.16 -15.42
C SER A 48 -18.02 -37.33 -15.72
N GLU A 49 -17.23 -37.70 -14.72
CA GLU A 49 -15.77 -37.89 -14.86
C GLU A 49 -15.40 -39.29 -15.37
N HIS A 50 -16.20 -40.31 -15.08
CA HIS A 50 -15.83 -41.72 -15.34
C HIS A 50 -16.74 -42.44 -16.36
N CYS A 51 -17.89 -41.87 -16.74
CA CYS A 51 -18.89 -42.53 -17.61
C CYS A 51 -19.24 -41.69 -18.85
N GLU A 52 -18.40 -41.70 -19.88
CA GLU A 52 -18.63 -40.92 -21.10
C GLU A 52 -19.98 -41.23 -21.80
N HIS A 53 -20.40 -42.51 -21.78
CA HIS A 53 -21.65 -42.96 -22.41
C HIS A 53 -22.93 -42.41 -21.74
N LEU A 54 -22.82 -41.85 -20.54
CA LEU A 54 -23.95 -41.29 -19.79
C LEU A 54 -24.01 -39.76 -19.85
N ASN A 55 -23.02 -39.09 -20.45
CA ASN A 55 -22.91 -37.63 -20.44
C ASN A 55 -24.09 -36.93 -21.11
N GLU A 56 -24.60 -37.45 -22.23
CA GLU A 56 -25.80 -36.89 -22.88
C GLU A 56 -27.05 -37.02 -21.99
N CYS A 57 -27.21 -38.16 -21.32
CA CYS A 57 -28.30 -38.37 -20.36
C CYS A 57 -28.17 -37.41 -19.17
N LEU A 58 -26.94 -37.19 -18.67
CA LEU A 58 -26.67 -36.28 -17.57
C LEU A 58 -26.99 -34.83 -17.94
N LYS A 59 -26.53 -34.34 -19.11
CA LYS A 59 -26.82 -32.98 -19.61
C LYS A 59 -28.33 -32.73 -19.72
N SER A 60 -29.08 -33.72 -20.21
CA SER A 60 -30.53 -33.62 -20.37
C SER A 60 -31.29 -33.61 -19.04
N GLU A 61 -30.90 -34.47 -18.09
CA GLU A 61 -31.60 -34.61 -16.80
C GLU A 61 -31.18 -33.52 -15.79
N MET A 62 -29.96 -32.99 -15.90
CA MET A 62 -29.37 -31.97 -15.01
C MET A 62 -28.97 -30.70 -15.77
N PRO A 63 -29.92 -29.90 -16.28
CA PRO A 63 -29.62 -28.65 -16.95
C PRO A 63 -29.01 -27.63 -15.97
N VAL A 64 -28.11 -26.76 -16.46
CA VAL A 64 -27.42 -25.74 -15.65
C VAL A 64 -28.39 -24.85 -14.88
N ASN A 65 -29.55 -24.51 -15.47
CA ASN A 65 -30.61 -23.74 -14.81
C ASN A 65 -31.11 -24.36 -13.50
N LEU A 66 -31.17 -25.70 -13.44
CA LEU A 66 -31.57 -26.41 -12.24
C LEU A 66 -30.45 -26.37 -11.19
N LEU A 67 -29.19 -26.51 -11.61
CA LEU A 67 -28.02 -26.41 -10.74
C LEU A 67 -27.87 -25.02 -10.12
N ILE A 68 -28.20 -23.96 -10.86
CA ILE A 68 -28.18 -22.58 -10.34
C ILE A 68 -29.12 -22.43 -9.14
N ARG A 69 -30.29 -23.09 -9.13
CA ARG A 69 -31.23 -23.04 -8.00
C ARG A 69 -30.64 -23.62 -6.72
N HIS A 70 -29.71 -24.56 -6.82
CA HIS A 70 -29.04 -25.16 -5.66
C HIS A 70 -27.95 -24.26 -5.06
N LEU A 71 -27.52 -23.21 -5.77
CA LEU A 71 -26.55 -22.22 -5.27
C LEU A 71 -27.11 -21.32 -4.16
N ASP A 72 -28.44 -21.32 -3.97
CA ASP A 72 -29.10 -20.60 -2.88
C ASP A 72 -29.12 -21.38 -1.55
N ASN A 73 -28.64 -22.63 -1.56
CA ASN A 73 -28.58 -23.46 -0.36
C ASN A 73 -27.52 -22.91 0.63
N THR A 74 -27.72 -23.15 1.93
CA THR A 74 -26.76 -22.79 2.97
C THR A 74 -25.67 -23.85 3.17
N ASN A 75 -25.86 -25.06 2.64
CA ASN A 75 -24.92 -26.17 2.81
C ASN A 75 -23.72 -26.07 1.84
N GLU A 76 -22.50 -25.92 2.38
CA GLU A 76 -21.27 -25.77 1.59
C GLU A 76 -21.00 -26.96 0.65
N ARG A 77 -21.29 -28.20 1.06
CA ARG A 77 -21.09 -29.40 0.21
C ARG A 77 -22.01 -29.42 -1.01
N VAL A 78 -23.26 -28.98 -0.84
CA VAL A 78 -24.21 -28.82 -1.95
C VAL A 78 -23.69 -27.75 -2.91
N LEU A 79 -23.24 -26.59 -2.39
CA LEU A 79 -22.67 -25.52 -3.22
C LEU A 79 -21.45 -25.99 -4.02
N ILE A 80 -20.48 -26.63 -3.36
CA ILE A 80 -19.26 -27.14 -4.00
C ILE A 80 -19.61 -28.14 -5.10
N SER A 81 -20.52 -29.07 -4.82
CA SER A 81 -20.89 -30.13 -5.77
C SER A 81 -21.69 -29.57 -6.94
N SER A 82 -22.62 -28.64 -6.71
CA SER A 82 -23.36 -27.96 -7.78
C SER A 82 -22.42 -27.17 -8.69
N ILE A 83 -21.51 -26.37 -8.12
CA ILE A 83 -20.53 -25.59 -8.89
C ILE A 83 -19.57 -26.51 -9.66
N SER A 84 -19.10 -27.59 -9.03
CA SER A 84 -18.22 -28.56 -9.68
C SER A 84 -18.90 -29.26 -10.85
N LEU A 85 -20.18 -29.58 -10.71
CA LEU A 85 -20.97 -30.19 -11.78
C LEU A 85 -21.25 -29.21 -12.93
N ILE A 86 -21.51 -27.93 -12.65
CA ILE A 86 -21.61 -26.90 -13.71
C ILE A 86 -20.28 -26.80 -14.49
N ASN A 87 -19.14 -26.77 -13.78
CA ASN A 87 -17.82 -26.75 -14.42
C ASN A 87 -17.56 -28.02 -15.27
N SER A 88 -18.01 -29.19 -14.81
CA SER A 88 -17.89 -30.45 -15.56
C SER A 88 -18.77 -30.43 -16.82
N ILE A 89 -20.03 -30.04 -16.68
CA ILE A 89 -20.98 -29.92 -17.80
C ILE A 89 -20.45 -28.94 -18.85
N TYR A 90 -19.88 -27.80 -18.43
CA TYR A 90 -19.25 -26.86 -19.36
C TYR A 90 -18.06 -27.48 -20.11
N GLY A 91 -17.23 -28.27 -19.44
CA GLY A 91 -16.11 -28.98 -20.07
C GLY A 91 -16.56 -30.01 -21.12
N LEU A 92 -17.67 -30.70 -20.83
CA LEU A 92 -18.27 -31.71 -21.72
C LEU A 92 -19.12 -31.12 -22.86
N ALA A 93 -19.53 -29.85 -22.72
CA ALA A 93 -20.41 -29.18 -23.68
C ALA A 93 -19.70 -28.85 -25.00
N ASP A 94 -20.46 -28.88 -26.11
CA ASP A 94 -20.00 -28.39 -27.41
C ASP A 94 -19.96 -26.84 -27.48
N ARG A 95 -19.58 -26.28 -28.63
CA ARG A 95 -19.43 -24.82 -28.78
C ARG A 95 -20.75 -24.07 -28.58
N GLU A 96 -21.86 -24.58 -29.10
CA GLU A 96 -23.16 -23.91 -29.01
C GLU A 96 -23.74 -24.03 -27.59
N GLU A 97 -23.61 -25.22 -26.99
CA GLU A 97 -23.96 -25.49 -25.59
C GLU A 97 -23.16 -24.59 -24.64
N ARG A 98 -21.84 -24.42 -24.85
CA ARG A 98 -21.00 -23.52 -24.04
C ARG A 98 -21.46 -22.07 -24.10
N ILE A 99 -21.80 -21.57 -25.29
CA ILE A 99 -22.33 -20.20 -25.45
C ILE A 99 -23.64 -20.04 -24.67
N ASN A 100 -24.52 -21.04 -24.74
CA ASN A 100 -25.78 -21.02 -23.98
C ASN A 100 -25.54 -21.07 -22.47
N ILE A 101 -24.60 -21.89 -21.99
CA ILE A 101 -24.21 -21.92 -20.58
C ILE A 101 -23.66 -20.57 -20.15
N VAL A 102 -22.76 -19.95 -20.91
CA VAL A 102 -22.22 -18.61 -20.60
C VAL A 102 -23.35 -17.59 -20.47
N LYS A 103 -24.30 -17.55 -21.42
CA LYS A 103 -25.48 -16.68 -21.32
C LYS A 103 -26.25 -16.86 -20.01
N LEU A 104 -26.44 -18.10 -19.56
CA LEU A 104 -27.09 -18.38 -18.27
C LEU A 104 -26.27 -17.89 -17.07
N LEU A 105 -24.94 -17.93 -17.15
CA LEU A 105 -24.04 -17.37 -16.12
C LEU A 105 -24.05 -15.82 -16.12
N HIS A 106 -24.54 -15.16 -17.17
CA HIS A 106 -24.78 -13.71 -17.20
C HIS A 106 -26.13 -13.32 -16.59
N GLU A 107 -27.04 -14.26 -16.36
CA GLU A 107 -28.34 -13.93 -15.80
C GLU A 107 -28.24 -13.59 -14.30
N LYS A 108 -29.12 -12.68 -13.87
CA LYS A 108 -29.22 -12.22 -12.47
C LYS A 108 -29.31 -13.35 -11.42
N PRO A 109 -29.98 -14.49 -11.66
CA PRO A 109 -30.06 -15.56 -10.67
C PRO A 109 -28.69 -16.11 -10.26
N PHE A 110 -27.81 -16.38 -11.23
CA PHE A 110 -26.47 -16.88 -10.96
C PHE A 110 -25.59 -15.83 -10.28
N ILE A 111 -25.56 -14.61 -10.83
CA ILE A 111 -24.77 -13.50 -10.29
C ILE A 111 -25.15 -13.21 -8.83
N SER A 112 -26.45 -13.19 -8.52
CA SER A 112 -26.95 -12.93 -7.17
C SER A 112 -26.61 -14.07 -6.21
N ALA A 113 -26.72 -15.33 -6.66
CA ALA A 113 -26.38 -16.49 -5.84
C ALA A 113 -24.89 -16.49 -5.46
N ILE A 114 -23.99 -16.31 -6.43
CA ILE A 114 -22.55 -16.25 -6.15
C ILE A 114 -22.17 -15.00 -5.35
N GLY A 115 -22.78 -13.85 -5.65
CA GLY A 115 -22.57 -12.62 -4.88
C GLY A 115 -22.85 -12.82 -3.39
N ARG A 116 -23.97 -13.49 -3.04
CA ARG A 116 -24.31 -13.84 -1.66
C ARG A 116 -23.30 -14.78 -1.00
N ILE A 117 -22.71 -15.71 -1.75
CA ILE A 117 -21.66 -16.62 -1.24
C ILE A 117 -20.42 -15.81 -0.86
N LEU A 118 -20.02 -14.85 -1.70
CA LEU A 118 -18.86 -13.97 -1.46
C LEU A 118 -19.11 -12.98 -0.32
N ASP A 119 -20.32 -12.40 -0.23
CA ASP A 119 -20.71 -11.48 0.85
C ASP A 119 -20.64 -12.12 2.24
N ARG A 120 -21.04 -13.39 2.36
CA ARG A 120 -20.98 -14.12 3.64
C ARG A 120 -19.55 -14.22 4.16
N GLU A 121 -18.56 -14.36 3.28
CA GLU A 121 -17.16 -14.45 3.67
C GLU A 121 -16.57 -13.09 4.04
N GLU A 122 -16.79 -12.08 3.21
CA GLU A 122 -16.24 -10.74 3.44
C GLU A 122 -16.71 -10.19 4.80
N ASN A 123 -17.97 -10.43 5.15
CA ASN A 123 -18.52 -10.09 6.46
C ASN A 123 -17.87 -10.87 7.62
N LEU A 124 -17.53 -12.15 7.42
CA LEU A 124 -16.82 -12.95 8.44
C LEU A 124 -15.38 -12.45 8.64
N ILE A 125 -14.67 -12.12 7.55
CA ILE A 125 -13.29 -11.58 7.61
C ILE A 125 -13.30 -10.22 8.31
N ASN A 126 -14.21 -9.32 7.94
CA ASN A 126 -14.32 -8.00 8.53
C ASN A 126 -14.67 -8.04 10.03
N GLN A 127 -15.56 -8.97 10.44
CA GLN A 127 -15.87 -9.19 11.86
C GLN A 127 -14.67 -9.72 12.65
N GLN A 128 -13.86 -10.60 12.06
CA GLN A 128 -12.63 -11.11 12.70
C GLN A 128 -11.53 -10.05 12.81
N GLN A 129 -11.44 -9.14 11.84
CA GLN A 129 -10.48 -8.04 11.84
C GLN A 129 -10.86 -6.91 12.83
N LEU A 130 -12.14 -6.53 12.92
CA LEU A 130 -12.59 -5.52 13.90
C LEU A 130 -12.34 -5.92 15.35
N ASN A 131 -12.36 -7.23 15.65
CA ASN A 131 -12.11 -7.76 16.99
C ASN A 131 -10.62 -7.80 17.37
N LYS A 132 -9.69 -7.43 16.47
CA LYS A 132 -8.24 -7.40 16.73
C LYS A 132 -7.67 -6.00 16.49
N LYS A 133 -7.70 -5.15 17.53
CA LYS A 133 -6.93 -3.90 17.59
C LYS A 133 -5.42 -4.18 17.81
N ILE A 134 -4.70 -4.77 16.86
CA ILE A 134 -3.22 -4.75 16.84
C ILE A 134 -2.73 -4.73 15.38
N PRO A 135 -1.94 -3.73 14.94
CA PRO A 135 -1.30 -3.73 13.64
C PRO A 135 0.06 -4.42 13.74
N SER A 136 0.14 -5.69 13.33
CA SER A 136 1.40 -6.30 12.89
C SER A 136 1.13 -7.66 12.23
N GLN A 137 1.54 -7.73 10.96
CA GLN A 137 1.62 -8.91 10.10
C GLN A 137 0.30 -9.50 9.57
N PRO A 138 0.21 -9.76 8.25
CA PRO A 138 -0.88 -10.55 7.68
C PRO A 138 -0.69 -12.01 8.11
N LEU A 139 -1.46 -12.46 9.10
CA LEU A 139 -1.57 -13.89 9.38
C LEU A 139 -2.33 -14.58 8.23
N PRO A 140 -1.93 -15.79 7.80
CA PRO A 140 -2.73 -16.58 6.89
C PRO A 140 -4.09 -16.86 7.53
N SER A 141 -5.15 -16.37 6.88
CA SER A 141 -6.52 -16.71 7.24
C SER A 141 -6.66 -18.23 7.23
N GLN A 142 -6.98 -18.83 8.39
CA GLN A 142 -7.32 -20.25 8.46
C GLN A 142 -8.68 -20.47 7.80
N ILE A 143 -8.70 -20.52 6.47
CA ILE A 143 -9.86 -20.88 5.65
C ILE A 143 -10.07 -22.39 5.80
N SER A 144 -11.30 -22.84 6.05
CA SER A 144 -11.61 -24.28 6.09
C SER A 144 -11.27 -24.95 4.75
N PRO A 145 -10.84 -26.21 4.74
CA PRO A 145 -10.45 -26.90 3.50
C PRO A 145 -11.61 -26.99 2.49
N GLU A 146 -12.86 -27.08 2.95
CA GLU A 146 -14.06 -27.08 2.09
C GLU A 146 -14.28 -25.73 1.40
N LYS A 147 -14.13 -24.61 2.13
CA LYS A 147 -14.21 -23.26 1.54
C LYS A 147 -13.08 -23.00 0.55
N SER A 148 -11.88 -23.47 0.85
CA SER A 148 -10.75 -23.39 -0.08
C SER A 148 -11.06 -24.06 -1.42
N LYS A 149 -11.70 -25.23 -1.38
CA LYS A 149 -12.19 -25.93 -2.59
C LYS A 149 -13.32 -25.15 -3.27
N LEU A 150 -14.27 -24.59 -2.52
CA LEU A 150 -15.36 -23.79 -3.08
C LEU A 150 -14.83 -22.63 -3.92
N TYR A 151 -13.88 -21.85 -3.40
CA TYR A 151 -13.32 -20.71 -4.13
C TYR A 151 -12.48 -21.10 -5.33
N GLU A 152 -11.73 -22.20 -5.25
CA GLU A 152 -11.02 -22.77 -6.39
C GLU A 152 -12.01 -23.10 -7.52
N LYS A 153 -13.17 -23.67 -7.18
CA LYS A 153 -14.20 -23.98 -8.17
C LYS A 153 -14.94 -22.73 -8.70
N ILE A 154 -15.09 -21.69 -7.88
CA ILE A 154 -15.64 -20.39 -8.31
C ILE A 154 -14.65 -19.66 -9.24
N ALA A 155 -13.34 -19.72 -8.95
CA ALA A 155 -12.32 -19.12 -9.80
C ALA A 155 -12.35 -19.67 -11.23
N ARG A 156 -12.73 -20.94 -11.41
CA ARG A 156 -12.96 -21.51 -12.74
C ARG A 156 -14.09 -20.82 -13.52
N PHE A 157 -15.15 -20.33 -12.85
CA PHE A 157 -16.17 -19.54 -13.54
C PHE A 157 -15.64 -18.20 -14.04
N GLN A 158 -14.64 -17.62 -13.35
CA GLN A 158 -13.97 -16.43 -13.83
C GLN A 158 -13.27 -16.69 -15.17
N GLN A 159 -12.56 -17.81 -15.27
CA GLN A 159 -11.93 -18.24 -16.51
C GLN A 159 -12.96 -18.51 -17.61
N ILE A 160 -14.06 -19.23 -17.29
CA ILE A 160 -15.17 -19.48 -18.24
C ILE A 160 -15.77 -18.19 -18.80
N ARG A 161 -15.87 -17.13 -17.99
CA ARG A 161 -16.37 -15.82 -18.46
C ARG A 161 -15.36 -15.07 -19.34
N PHE A 162 -14.09 -15.47 -19.32
CA PHE A 162 -13.10 -15.01 -20.27
C PHE A 162 -12.96 -15.94 -21.50
N ASP A 163 -13.48 -17.17 -21.43
CA ASP A 163 -13.53 -18.07 -22.59
C ASP A 163 -14.41 -17.50 -23.73
N GLU A 164 -15.34 -16.58 -23.45
CA GLU A 164 -16.08 -15.85 -24.51
C GLU A 164 -15.14 -15.01 -25.39
N ALA A 165 -14.08 -14.43 -24.80
CA ALA A 165 -13.07 -13.69 -25.53
C ALA A 165 -12.20 -14.61 -26.41
N LEU A 166 -12.04 -15.89 -26.02
CA LEU A 166 -11.30 -16.92 -26.76
C LEU A 166 -12.17 -17.68 -27.78
N GLY A 167 -13.48 -17.76 -27.55
CA GLY A 167 -14.45 -18.58 -28.28
C GLY A 167 -14.76 -18.12 -29.70
N ASN A 168 -14.11 -17.07 -30.20
CA ASN A 168 -14.09 -16.71 -31.62
C ASN A 168 -13.10 -17.56 -32.44
N GLU A 169 -12.28 -18.42 -31.80
CA GLU A 169 -11.35 -19.32 -32.49
C GLU A 169 -11.72 -20.81 -32.29
N PHE A 170 -11.31 -21.66 -33.26
CA PHE A 170 -11.74 -23.05 -33.53
C PHE A 170 -13.00 -23.26 -34.40
N GLY A 171 -13.34 -22.28 -35.25
CA GLY A 171 -13.87 -22.64 -36.56
C GLY A 171 -12.74 -23.23 -37.42
N SER A 172 -12.70 -24.56 -37.50
CA SER A 172 -11.97 -25.39 -38.47
C SER A 172 -11.17 -24.64 -39.54
N PHE A 173 -9.84 -24.52 -39.35
CA PHE A 173 -8.90 -24.37 -40.47
C PHE A 173 -8.68 -25.75 -41.11
N ASN A 174 -9.74 -26.31 -41.69
CA ASN A 174 -9.56 -27.28 -42.76
C ASN A 174 -9.16 -26.49 -44.01
N SER A 175 -7.88 -26.61 -44.36
CA SER A 175 -7.32 -26.48 -45.71
C SER A 175 -8.20 -25.79 -46.77
N SER A 176 -8.03 -24.46 -46.91
CA SER A 176 -7.87 -23.76 -48.21
C SER A 176 -8.21 -22.26 -48.16
N ASN A 177 -8.86 -21.75 -47.11
CA ASN A 177 -9.22 -20.33 -47.02
C ASN A 177 -8.70 -19.71 -45.72
N SER A 178 -7.48 -19.18 -45.75
CA SER A 178 -7.03 -18.19 -44.79
C SER A 178 -7.92 -16.94 -44.87
N PRO A 179 -8.31 -16.31 -43.75
CA PRO A 179 -8.95 -14.99 -43.80
C PRO A 179 -7.97 -14.06 -44.50
N GLU A 180 -8.37 -13.57 -45.67
CA GLU A 180 -7.61 -12.58 -46.41
C GLU A 180 -7.54 -11.32 -45.53
N LEU A 181 -6.43 -11.20 -44.81
CA LEU A 181 -5.89 -9.90 -44.43
C LEU A 181 -5.87 -9.04 -45.70
N PRO A 182 -6.26 -7.75 -45.63
CA PRO A 182 -6.43 -6.92 -46.81
C PRO A 182 -5.20 -7.03 -47.68
N SER A 183 -5.43 -7.54 -48.90
CA SER A 183 -4.43 -7.78 -49.92
C SER A 183 -3.61 -6.52 -50.15
N ASN A 184 -2.33 -6.72 -50.49
CA ASN A 184 -1.23 -5.77 -50.69
C ASN A 184 -1.47 -4.54 -51.60
N GLU A 185 -2.71 -4.15 -51.92
CA GLU A 185 -3.02 -3.06 -52.85
C GLU A 185 -2.77 -1.64 -52.27
N PHE A 186 -2.34 -1.53 -51.01
CA PHE A 186 -1.91 -0.26 -50.39
C PHE A 186 -0.38 -0.13 -50.21
N CYS A 187 0.41 -0.96 -50.89
CA CYS A 187 1.85 -1.10 -50.66
C CYS A 187 2.76 -0.37 -51.68
N ASP A 188 2.29 0.63 -52.40
CA ASP A 188 3.15 1.33 -53.37
C ASP A 188 3.82 2.62 -52.86
N GLN A 189 3.64 3.00 -51.58
CA GLN A 189 4.34 4.16 -50.99
C GLN A 189 4.72 4.00 -49.50
N GLN A 190 5.06 2.79 -49.05
CA GLN A 190 5.54 2.58 -47.66
C GLN A 190 7.08 2.60 -47.59
N THR A 191 7.62 3.40 -46.67
CA THR A 191 9.06 3.44 -46.35
C THR A 191 9.53 2.09 -45.76
N ILE A 192 10.82 1.74 -45.92
CA ILE A 192 11.41 0.47 -45.41
C ILE A 192 11.07 0.23 -43.93
N GLN A 193 11.11 1.29 -43.12
CA GLN A 193 10.77 1.25 -41.69
C GLN A 193 9.31 0.83 -41.42
N GLN A 194 8.35 1.28 -42.23
CA GLN A 194 6.94 0.92 -42.06
C GLN A 194 6.69 -0.56 -42.36
N LYS A 195 7.43 -1.14 -43.30
CA LYS A 195 7.36 -2.59 -43.59
C LYS A 195 7.89 -3.42 -42.43
N GLU A 196 8.97 -2.99 -41.77
CA GLU A 196 9.50 -3.65 -40.57
C GLU A 196 8.53 -3.57 -39.39
N ASP A 197 7.91 -2.40 -39.18
CA ASP A 197 6.95 -2.19 -38.09
C ASP A 197 5.67 -3.05 -38.25
N TRP A 198 5.17 -3.19 -39.49
CA TRP A 198 4.04 -4.09 -39.81
C TRP A 198 4.40 -5.57 -39.64
N LEU A 199 5.63 -5.95 -40.00
CA LEU A 199 6.12 -7.30 -39.77
C LEU A 199 6.23 -7.60 -38.27
N MET A 200 6.66 -6.64 -37.46
CA MET A 200 6.72 -6.77 -36.01
C MET A 200 5.33 -6.87 -35.39
N PHE A 201 4.38 -6.04 -35.82
CA PHE A 201 2.98 -6.15 -35.41
C PHE A 201 2.40 -7.53 -35.73
N ARG A 202 2.61 -8.04 -36.95
CA ARG A 202 2.16 -9.37 -37.36
C ARG A 202 2.78 -10.47 -36.48
N LYS A 203 4.07 -10.38 -36.17
CA LYS A 203 4.74 -11.32 -35.26
C LYS A 203 4.15 -11.28 -33.85
N MET A 204 3.81 -10.09 -33.35
CA MET A 204 3.18 -9.94 -32.03
C MET A 204 1.78 -10.55 -31.98
N VAL A 205 0.97 -10.32 -33.02
CA VAL A 205 -0.38 -10.92 -33.12
C VAL A 205 -0.32 -12.44 -33.30
N GLN A 206 0.69 -12.96 -34.01
CA GLN A 206 0.90 -14.40 -34.18
C GLN A 206 1.33 -15.11 -32.88
N LYS A 207 1.85 -14.37 -31.90
CA LYS A 207 2.21 -14.92 -30.58
C LYS A 207 0.92 -15.13 -29.78
N THR A 208 0.75 -16.34 -29.22
CA THR A 208 -0.34 -16.67 -28.31
C THR A 208 0.20 -16.86 -26.88
N PRO A 209 -0.22 -16.04 -25.89
CA PRO A 209 -1.08 -14.86 -25.99
C PRO A 209 -0.36 -13.62 -26.60
N PRO A 210 -1.09 -12.62 -27.15
CA PRO A 210 -2.55 -12.46 -27.15
C PRO A 210 -3.29 -12.99 -28.39
N GLY A 211 -2.64 -13.41 -29.48
CA GLY A 211 -3.36 -13.98 -30.64
C GLY A 211 -4.32 -13.00 -31.34
N LEU A 212 -5.38 -13.52 -31.99
CA LEU A 212 -6.41 -12.69 -32.63
C LEU A 212 -7.28 -11.94 -31.60
N LEU A 213 -7.24 -12.31 -30.31
CA LEU A 213 -7.92 -11.55 -29.26
C LEU A 213 -7.47 -10.09 -29.25
N SER A 214 -6.20 -9.83 -29.54
CA SER A 214 -5.70 -8.45 -29.68
C SER A 214 -6.39 -7.69 -30.81
N ILE A 215 -6.64 -8.33 -31.96
CA ILE A 215 -7.39 -7.75 -33.07
C ILE A 215 -8.86 -7.54 -32.65
N CYS A 216 -9.50 -8.54 -32.05
CA CYS A 216 -10.88 -8.40 -31.58
C CYS A 216 -11.03 -7.27 -30.56
N ALA A 217 -10.09 -7.12 -29.63
CA ALA A 217 -10.09 -6.05 -28.64
C ALA A 217 -9.91 -4.67 -29.28
N ILE A 218 -9.02 -4.55 -30.28
CA ILE A 218 -8.84 -3.33 -31.06
C ILE A 218 -10.13 -2.99 -31.83
N ILE A 219 -10.73 -3.98 -32.49
CA ILE A 219 -11.99 -3.79 -33.25
C ILE A 219 -13.10 -3.30 -32.30
N ASP A 220 -13.29 -3.97 -31.16
CA ASP A 220 -14.30 -3.59 -30.17
C ASP A 220 -14.06 -2.18 -29.62
N LEU A 221 -12.78 -1.80 -29.41
CA LEU A 221 -12.42 -0.44 -29.01
C LEU A 221 -12.75 0.60 -30.09
N THR A 222 -12.70 0.23 -31.38
CA THR A 222 -13.01 1.13 -32.50
C THR A 222 -14.50 1.20 -32.83
N GLN A 223 -15.25 0.14 -32.57
CA GLN A 223 -16.69 0.07 -32.82
C GLN A 223 -17.44 0.73 -31.67
N ALA A 224 -18.01 1.93 -31.90
CA ALA A 224 -18.91 2.55 -30.94
C ALA A 224 -20.12 1.62 -30.71
N LYS A 225 -20.58 1.48 -29.45
CA LYS A 225 -21.80 0.71 -29.11
C LYS A 225 -22.97 1.23 -29.96
N ALA A 226 -23.32 0.51 -31.02
CA ALA A 226 -24.51 0.79 -31.81
C ALA A 226 -25.74 0.47 -30.97
N SER A 227 -26.37 1.48 -30.36
CA SER A 227 -27.77 1.34 -29.97
C SER A 227 -28.59 1.10 -31.23
N SER A 228 -29.37 0.03 -31.21
CA SER A 228 -30.21 -0.45 -32.29
C SER A 228 -30.83 0.64 -33.18
N SER A 229 -30.73 0.41 -34.49
CA SER A 229 -31.54 0.98 -35.58
C SER A 229 -31.41 2.49 -35.88
N LYS A 230 -30.51 2.83 -36.81
CA LYS A 230 -30.81 3.14 -38.22
C LYS A 230 -29.51 3.59 -38.91
N GLU A 231 -29.28 3.03 -40.08
CA GLU A 231 -28.11 3.27 -40.93
C GLU A 231 -27.98 4.73 -41.38
N ASN A 232 -26.73 5.14 -41.50
CA ASN A 232 -26.22 6.24 -42.29
C ASN A 232 -26.56 7.65 -41.80
N GLN A 233 -25.66 8.16 -40.93
CA GLN A 233 -25.23 9.56 -40.70
C GLN A 233 -24.80 9.84 -39.24
N LEU A 234 -24.83 8.84 -38.36
CA LEU A 234 -24.45 8.97 -36.93
C LEU A 234 -23.08 8.35 -36.57
N GLU A 235 -22.35 7.79 -37.53
CA GLU A 235 -21.06 7.12 -37.24
C GLU A 235 -19.98 8.10 -36.74
N GLU A 236 -19.92 9.32 -37.28
CA GLU A 236 -18.94 10.33 -36.81
C GLU A 236 -19.26 10.86 -35.40
N GLU A 237 -20.55 11.01 -35.04
CA GLU A 237 -20.96 11.45 -33.69
C GLU A 237 -20.80 10.33 -32.64
N LEU A 238 -21.05 9.06 -32.98
CA LEU A 238 -20.87 7.93 -32.05
C LEU A 238 -19.38 7.63 -31.79
N ILE A 239 -18.52 7.74 -32.80
CA ILE A 239 -17.06 7.63 -32.64
C ILE A 239 -16.51 8.75 -31.74
N SER A 240 -17.15 9.93 -31.73
CA SER A 240 -16.79 11.04 -30.84
C SER A 240 -17.11 10.79 -29.36
N SER A 241 -17.95 9.81 -29.02
CA SER A 241 -18.30 9.46 -27.63
C SER A 241 -17.34 8.49 -26.95
N ASN A 242 -16.45 7.83 -27.71
CA ASN A 242 -15.48 6.89 -27.15
C ASN A 242 -14.26 7.64 -26.59
N LEU A 243 -14.35 8.05 -25.32
CA LEU A 243 -13.29 8.76 -24.60
C LEU A 243 -11.91 8.07 -24.69
N ALA A 244 -11.87 6.74 -24.68
CA ALA A 244 -10.63 5.97 -24.84
C ALA A 244 -10.02 6.16 -26.24
N TRP A 245 -10.85 6.01 -27.28
CA TRP A 245 -10.45 6.21 -28.67
C TRP A 245 -10.01 7.64 -28.96
N ASN A 246 -10.68 8.64 -28.39
CA ASN A 246 -10.30 10.04 -28.54
C ASN A 246 -8.96 10.36 -27.87
N LYS A 247 -8.72 9.86 -26.65
CA LYS A 247 -7.41 9.98 -25.98
C LYS A 247 -6.30 9.28 -26.77
N LEU A 248 -6.60 8.13 -27.39
CA LEU A 248 -5.65 7.43 -28.26
C LEU A 248 -5.34 8.23 -29.52
N LYS A 249 -6.34 8.88 -30.14
CA LYS A 249 -6.11 9.80 -31.27
C LYS A 249 -5.21 10.96 -30.87
N GLU A 250 -5.42 11.54 -29.69
CA GLU A 250 -4.57 12.59 -29.13
C GLU A 250 -3.12 12.12 -28.96
N LEU A 251 -2.91 10.92 -28.40
CA LEU A 251 -1.59 10.30 -28.30
C LEU A 251 -0.99 9.97 -29.66
N ASN A 252 -1.80 9.56 -30.64
CA ASN A 252 -1.34 9.30 -32.00
C ASN A 252 -0.72 10.57 -32.64
N THR A 253 -1.16 11.76 -32.23
CA THR A 253 -0.52 13.03 -32.65
C THR A 253 0.88 13.21 -32.05
N GLN A 254 1.22 12.56 -30.94
CA GLN A 254 2.59 12.54 -30.41
C GLN A 254 3.47 11.52 -31.16
N PHE A 255 2.84 10.51 -31.78
CA PHE A 255 3.49 9.47 -32.56
C PHE A 255 3.44 9.72 -34.09
N ILE A 256 3.22 10.97 -34.55
CA ILE A 256 2.99 11.34 -35.98
C ILE A 256 3.99 10.71 -36.97
N MET A 257 5.22 10.45 -36.55
CA MET A 257 6.25 9.84 -37.41
C MET A 257 6.18 8.29 -37.49
N ARG A 258 5.33 7.63 -36.70
CA ARG A 258 5.21 6.16 -36.58
C ARG A 258 3.77 5.69 -36.27
N PRO A 259 2.83 5.72 -37.24
CA PRO A 259 1.43 5.32 -37.04
C PRO A 259 1.21 3.85 -36.63
N ILE A 260 2.20 2.97 -36.84
CA ILE A 260 2.12 1.52 -36.55
C ILE A 260 2.42 1.19 -35.07
N VAL A 261 2.99 2.15 -34.32
CA VAL A 261 3.29 1.99 -32.89
C VAL A 261 2.02 1.78 -32.07
N LEU A 262 0.93 2.50 -32.39
CA LEU A 262 -0.30 2.44 -31.61
C LEU A 262 -0.93 1.03 -31.61
N PRO A 263 -1.10 0.33 -32.76
CA PRO A 263 -1.48 -1.08 -32.77
C PRO A 263 -0.57 -1.98 -31.93
N GLN A 264 0.75 -1.79 -31.97
CA GLN A 264 1.69 -2.57 -31.14
C GLN A 264 1.47 -2.34 -29.64
N ILE A 265 1.19 -1.10 -29.24
CA ILE A 265 0.83 -0.76 -27.85
C ILE A 265 -0.43 -1.51 -27.43
N LEU A 266 -1.47 -1.50 -28.26
CA LEU A 266 -2.73 -2.17 -27.96
C LEU A 266 -2.57 -3.69 -27.87
N VAL A 267 -1.74 -4.29 -28.72
CA VAL A 267 -1.40 -5.72 -28.62
C VAL A 267 -0.70 -6.02 -27.29
N HIS A 268 0.27 -5.19 -26.87
CA HIS A 268 0.95 -5.37 -25.59
C HIS A 268 0.01 -5.18 -24.39
N LEU A 269 -0.88 -4.19 -24.42
CA LEU A 269 -1.90 -4.02 -23.38
C LEU A 269 -2.88 -5.20 -23.33
N THR A 270 -3.18 -5.82 -24.47
CA THR A 270 -3.98 -7.06 -24.51
C THR A 270 -3.25 -8.20 -23.79
N GLU A 271 -1.96 -8.40 -24.10
CA GLU A 271 -1.10 -9.42 -23.46
C GLU A 271 -0.99 -9.17 -21.95
N MET A 272 -0.81 -7.91 -21.54
CA MET A 272 -0.78 -7.49 -20.14
C MET A 272 -2.08 -7.82 -19.44
N LEU A 273 -3.24 -7.48 -20.02
CA LEU A 273 -4.54 -7.77 -19.41
C LEU A 273 -4.79 -9.28 -19.26
N VAL A 274 -4.39 -10.09 -20.25
CA VAL A 274 -4.44 -11.56 -20.17
C VAL A 274 -3.62 -12.07 -18.98
N GLY A 275 -2.41 -11.52 -18.78
CA GLY A 275 -1.54 -11.88 -17.65
C GLY A 275 -2.09 -11.43 -16.29
N ILE A 276 -2.71 -10.25 -16.22
CA ILE A 276 -3.34 -9.71 -15.01
C ILE A 276 -4.56 -10.52 -14.61
N LEU A 277 -5.39 -10.90 -15.56
CA LEU A 277 -6.62 -11.65 -15.31
C LEU A 277 -6.38 -13.16 -15.15
N GLY A 278 -5.23 -13.66 -15.59
CA GLY A 278 -4.88 -15.09 -15.53
C GLY A 278 -5.74 -15.94 -16.48
N ILE A 279 -6.04 -15.43 -17.67
CA ILE A 279 -6.94 -16.10 -18.64
C ILE A 279 -6.31 -17.39 -19.19
N CYS A 280 -5.00 -17.36 -19.46
CA CYS A 280 -4.26 -18.50 -20.04
C CYS A 280 -3.29 -19.15 -19.05
N SER A 281 -3.37 -18.82 -17.76
CA SER A 281 -2.41 -19.28 -16.74
C SER A 281 -3.10 -19.80 -15.48
N ASP A 282 -2.49 -20.77 -14.82
CA ASP A 282 -2.98 -21.36 -13.56
C ASP A 282 -3.04 -20.35 -12.40
N SER A 283 -2.41 -19.18 -12.57
CA SER A 283 -2.50 -18.05 -11.65
C SER A 283 -2.42 -16.71 -12.37
N SER A 284 -3.20 -15.73 -11.91
CA SER A 284 -3.09 -14.33 -12.34
C SER A 284 -1.82 -13.68 -11.79
N SER A 285 -1.31 -12.63 -12.46
CA SER A 285 -0.19 -11.85 -11.93
C SER A 285 -0.52 -11.20 -10.58
N VAL A 286 -1.76 -10.77 -10.37
CA VAL A 286 -2.27 -10.27 -9.09
C VAL A 286 -2.07 -11.31 -7.98
N ALA A 287 -2.41 -12.57 -8.25
CA ALA A 287 -2.26 -13.64 -7.27
C ALA A 287 -0.80 -13.90 -6.92
N ARG A 288 0.08 -13.96 -7.93
CA ARG A 288 1.52 -14.15 -7.74
C ARG A 288 2.16 -13.01 -6.95
N ARG A 289 1.78 -11.77 -7.28
CA ARG A 289 2.40 -10.57 -6.72
C ARG A 289 2.04 -10.32 -5.26
N PHE A 290 0.80 -10.57 -4.87
CA PHE A 290 0.32 -10.27 -3.52
C PHE A 290 0.12 -11.51 -2.65
N GLY A 291 0.66 -12.66 -3.05
CA GLY A 291 0.64 -13.89 -2.24
C GLY A 291 -0.76 -14.41 -1.94
N LEU A 292 -1.70 -14.29 -2.89
CA LEU A 292 -3.09 -14.67 -2.67
C LEU A 292 -3.29 -16.17 -2.88
N SER A 293 -3.52 -16.91 -1.80
CA SER A 293 -4.10 -18.24 -1.90
C SER A 293 -5.63 -18.12 -2.02
N LYS A 294 -6.13 -18.18 -3.25
CA LYS A 294 -7.43 -18.77 -3.63
C LYS A 294 -8.74 -17.97 -3.55
N VAL A 295 -8.79 -16.70 -3.10
CA VAL A 295 -10.05 -15.92 -3.25
C VAL A 295 -10.08 -15.26 -4.63
N PRO A 296 -11.12 -15.46 -5.45
CA PRO A 296 -11.28 -14.77 -6.72
C PRO A 296 -11.65 -13.31 -6.45
N ARG A 297 -10.63 -12.49 -6.16
CA ARG A 297 -10.75 -11.03 -6.08
C ARG A 297 -11.21 -10.52 -7.44
N TYR A 298 -11.89 -9.37 -7.46
CA TYR A 298 -12.53 -8.73 -8.61
C TYR A 298 -13.54 -9.61 -9.39
N PHE A 299 -13.85 -10.82 -8.91
CA PHE A 299 -14.83 -11.68 -9.55
C PHE A 299 -16.23 -11.08 -9.52
N ARG A 300 -16.58 -10.32 -8.47
CA ARG A 300 -17.82 -9.54 -8.41
C ARG A 300 -17.92 -8.53 -9.55
N LEU A 301 -16.85 -7.78 -9.79
CA LEU A 301 -16.76 -6.86 -10.91
C LEU A 301 -16.95 -7.60 -12.22
N VAL A 302 -16.21 -8.70 -12.42
CA VAL A 302 -16.33 -9.54 -13.63
C VAL A 302 -17.79 -9.95 -13.82
N LEU A 303 -18.43 -10.56 -12.82
CA LEU A 303 -19.81 -11.05 -12.88
C LEU A 303 -20.85 -10.01 -13.32
N GLN A 304 -20.65 -8.74 -12.98
CA GLN A 304 -21.59 -7.67 -13.33
C GLN A 304 -21.44 -7.19 -14.78
N LEU A 305 -20.32 -7.49 -15.44
CA LEU A 305 -20.04 -7.05 -16.80
C LEU A 305 -20.55 -8.08 -17.80
N GLU A 306 -21.18 -7.62 -18.88
CA GLU A 306 -21.59 -8.46 -20.00
C GLU A 306 -20.37 -8.93 -20.80
N ARG A 307 -19.40 -8.04 -21.05
CA ARG A 307 -18.18 -8.34 -21.82
C ARG A 307 -16.95 -7.95 -21.02
N PRO A 308 -16.64 -8.66 -19.92
CA PRO A 308 -15.70 -8.22 -18.90
C PRO A 308 -14.29 -7.92 -19.45
N PHE A 309 -13.81 -8.73 -20.39
CA PHE A 309 -12.49 -8.51 -21.00
C PHE A 309 -12.41 -7.15 -21.70
N TYR A 310 -13.39 -6.85 -22.56
CA TYR A 310 -13.40 -5.65 -23.40
C TYR A 310 -13.63 -4.37 -22.59
N ASP A 311 -14.54 -4.41 -21.62
CA ASP A 311 -14.78 -3.28 -20.71
C ASP A 311 -13.52 -2.95 -19.89
N LEU A 312 -12.82 -3.97 -19.38
CA LEU A 312 -11.57 -3.80 -18.64
C LEU A 312 -10.41 -3.35 -19.56
N PHE A 313 -10.35 -3.87 -20.79
CA PHE A 313 -9.37 -3.43 -21.79
C PHE A 313 -9.51 -1.95 -22.10
N ARG A 314 -10.74 -1.45 -22.27
CA ARG A 314 -10.99 -0.02 -22.46
C ARG A 314 -10.45 0.81 -21.30
N ILE A 315 -10.71 0.42 -20.05
CA ILE A 315 -10.16 1.12 -18.88
C ILE A 315 -8.64 1.07 -18.86
N LEU A 316 -8.04 -0.08 -19.16
CA LEU A 316 -6.59 -0.25 -19.20
C LEU A 316 -5.95 0.67 -20.24
N VAL A 317 -6.57 0.80 -21.41
CA VAL A 317 -6.15 1.74 -22.45
C VAL A 317 -6.28 3.19 -21.96
N GLU A 318 -7.39 3.57 -21.33
CA GLU A 318 -7.56 4.91 -20.77
C GLU A 318 -6.54 5.24 -19.66
N LEU A 319 -6.19 4.24 -18.84
CA LEU A 319 -5.17 4.32 -17.82
C LEU A 319 -3.77 4.50 -18.44
N PHE A 320 -3.46 3.73 -19.47
CA PHE A 320 -2.19 3.88 -20.21
C PHE A 320 -2.04 5.30 -20.74
N CYS A 321 -3.07 5.82 -21.42
CA CYS A 321 -3.04 7.16 -21.97
C CYS A 321 -2.82 8.24 -20.91
N ARG A 322 -3.49 8.11 -19.76
CA ARG A 322 -3.34 9.03 -18.64
C ARG A 322 -1.95 8.95 -18.02
N THR A 323 -1.46 7.75 -17.77
CA THR A 323 -0.17 7.51 -17.12
C THR A 323 0.99 7.96 -18.00
N TRP A 324 0.89 7.75 -19.31
CA TRP A 324 1.83 8.30 -20.29
C TRP A 324 1.99 9.82 -20.14
N ASN A 325 0.85 10.53 -20.09
CA ASN A 325 0.83 11.98 -19.92
C ASN A 325 1.32 12.40 -18.53
N ASP A 326 0.87 11.74 -17.46
CA ASP A 326 1.28 12.04 -16.07
C ASP A 326 2.80 11.86 -15.87
N MET A 327 3.42 10.92 -16.61
CA MET A 327 4.85 10.67 -16.60
C MET A 327 5.64 11.64 -17.50
N ASN A 328 4.96 12.42 -18.36
CA ASN A 328 5.58 13.13 -19.49
C ASN A 328 6.54 12.21 -20.27
N ALA A 329 6.10 10.97 -20.50
CA ALA A 329 6.93 9.91 -21.03
C ALA A 329 7.37 10.15 -22.47
N LYS A 330 8.55 9.65 -22.81
CA LYS A 330 9.04 9.56 -24.20
C LYS A 330 8.94 8.12 -24.71
N PHE A 331 9.05 7.94 -26.02
CA PHE A 331 8.99 6.62 -26.67
C PHE A 331 9.95 5.59 -26.06
N ASP A 332 11.19 5.98 -25.74
CA ASP A 332 12.18 5.08 -25.15
C ASP A 332 11.82 4.60 -23.72
N GLU A 333 10.85 5.26 -23.08
CA GLU A 333 10.40 4.97 -21.73
C GLU A 333 9.08 4.17 -21.70
N ILE A 334 8.60 3.72 -22.85
CA ILE A 334 7.32 3.01 -22.97
C ILE A 334 7.23 1.78 -22.06
N ASN A 335 8.33 1.04 -21.91
CA ASN A 335 8.41 -0.10 -21.00
C ASN A 335 8.24 0.31 -19.52
N LYS A 336 8.73 1.49 -19.13
CA LYS A 336 8.49 2.02 -17.78
C LYS A 336 7.01 2.33 -17.61
N VAL A 337 6.37 2.95 -18.61
CA VAL A 337 4.93 3.24 -18.58
C VAL A 337 4.12 1.95 -18.44
N TYR A 338 4.47 0.89 -19.19
CA TYR A 338 3.82 -0.42 -19.03
C TYR A 338 3.94 -0.97 -17.63
N ASN A 339 5.12 -0.93 -17.02
CA ASN A 339 5.33 -1.41 -15.66
C ASN A 339 4.47 -0.62 -14.64
N VAL A 340 4.38 0.71 -14.81
CA VAL A 340 3.54 1.55 -13.95
C VAL A 340 2.06 1.23 -14.13
N VAL A 341 1.59 1.13 -15.37
CA VAL A 341 0.18 0.82 -15.70
C VAL A 341 -0.21 -0.55 -15.18
N GLN A 342 0.65 -1.55 -15.38
CA GLN A 342 0.46 -2.89 -14.83
C GLN A 342 0.36 -2.83 -13.31
N ASP A 343 1.25 -2.09 -12.64
CA ASP A 343 1.25 -1.96 -11.19
C ASP A 343 -0.05 -1.32 -10.65
N GLN A 344 -0.46 -0.19 -11.26
CA GLN A 344 -1.70 0.51 -10.92
C GLN A 344 -2.93 -0.39 -11.10
N PHE A 345 -2.97 -1.16 -12.18
CA PHE A 345 -4.12 -2.00 -12.49
C PHE A 345 -4.16 -3.25 -11.59
N GLU A 346 -3.02 -3.89 -11.33
CA GLU A 346 -2.94 -5.03 -10.39
C GLU A 346 -3.33 -4.65 -8.97
N ARG A 347 -2.86 -3.49 -8.46
CA ARG A 347 -3.24 -2.99 -7.13
C ARG A 347 -4.70 -2.59 -7.05
N SER A 348 -5.24 -1.97 -8.11
CA SER A 348 -6.65 -1.58 -8.13
C SER A 348 -7.57 -2.79 -8.12
N LEU A 349 -7.25 -3.86 -8.85
CA LEU A 349 -7.97 -5.13 -8.79
C LEU A 349 -7.78 -5.87 -7.46
N PHE A 350 -6.60 -5.73 -6.83
CA PHE A 350 -6.32 -6.32 -5.52
C PHE A 350 -7.25 -5.77 -4.42
N GLU A 351 -7.67 -4.50 -4.50
CA GLU A 351 -8.64 -3.89 -3.58
C GLU A 351 -10.10 -4.38 -3.79
N ASN A 352 -10.32 -5.31 -4.73
CA ASN A 352 -11.61 -5.96 -4.99
C ASN A 352 -12.78 -4.98 -5.27
N PRO A 353 -12.69 -4.17 -6.34
CA PRO A 353 -13.76 -3.25 -6.71
C PRO A 353 -15.05 -4.00 -7.06
N ASN A 354 -16.19 -3.39 -6.71
CA ASN A 354 -17.53 -3.95 -6.91
C ASN A 354 -18.26 -3.38 -8.13
N SER A 355 -17.71 -2.37 -8.80
CA SER A 355 -18.26 -1.78 -10.02
C SER A 355 -17.16 -1.18 -10.90
N LEU A 356 -17.48 -0.99 -12.18
CA LEU A 356 -16.57 -0.36 -13.14
C LEU A 356 -16.22 1.08 -12.74
N GLU A 357 -17.20 1.81 -12.22
CA GLU A 357 -17.03 3.18 -11.71
C GLU A 357 -16.08 3.24 -10.51
N GLN A 358 -16.21 2.29 -9.57
CA GLN A 358 -15.31 2.22 -8.41
C GLN A 358 -13.87 1.93 -8.85
N LEU A 359 -13.69 1.01 -9.82
CA LEU A 359 -12.38 0.72 -10.39
C LEU A 359 -11.77 1.97 -11.05
N GLU A 360 -12.53 2.65 -11.91
CA GLU A 360 -11.98 3.77 -12.68
C GLU A 360 -11.76 5.03 -11.82
N ILE A 361 -12.76 5.42 -11.03
CA ILE A 361 -12.78 6.70 -10.31
C ILE A 361 -12.09 6.57 -8.96
N GLU A 362 -12.56 5.69 -8.09
CA GLU A 362 -12.02 5.61 -6.72
C GLU A 362 -10.65 4.96 -6.69
N MET A 363 -10.43 3.89 -7.45
CA MET A 363 -9.16 3.18 -7.45
C MET A 363 -8.14 3.85 -8.38
N LEU A 364 -8.37 3.90 -9.69
CA LEU A 364 -7.35 4.32 -10.65
C LEU A 364 -7.12 5.84 -10.71
N ARG A 365 -8.17 6.68 -10.61
CA ARG A 365 -8.02 8.15 -10.65
C ARG A 365 -7.61 8.75 -9.32
N LYS A 366 -8.02 8.17 -8.19
CA LYS A 366 -7.73 8.70 -6.85
C LYS A 366 -6.65 7.90 -6.13
N ARG A 367 -6.91 6.65 -5.74
CA ARG A 367 -6.03 5.88 -4.83
C ARG A 367 -4.69 5.50 -5.48
N PHE A 368 -4.71 4.97 -6.68
CA PHE A 368 -3.55 4.49 -7.45
C PHE A 368 -3.23 5.39 -8.66
N SER A 369 -3.46 6.70 -8.53
CA SER A 369 -2.95 7.67 -9.51
C SER A 369 -1.41 7.63 -9.54
N TYR A 370 -0.79 8.04 -10.65
CA TYR A 370 0.67 8.02 -10.78
C TYR A 370 1.38 8.75 -9.63
N PHE A 371 0.87 9.93 -9.24
CA PHE A 371 1.43 10.71 -8.14
C PHE A 371 1.31 10.02 -6.78
N ASN A 372 0.25 9.23 -6.56
CA ASN A 372 0.11 8.44 -5.34
C ASN A 372 0.95 7.16 -5.40
N MET A 373 1.08 6.54 -6.58
CA MET A 373 2.02 5.42 -6.79
C MET A 373 3.45 5.82 -6.44
N GLN A 374 3.90 7.01 -6.83
CA GLN A 374 5.22 7.52 -6.43
C GLN A 374 5.40 7.60 -4.90
N LYS A 375 4.35 7.91 -4.14
CA LYS A 375 4.41 7.90 -2.67
C LYS A 375 4.45 6.47 -2.13
N ILE A 376 3.66 5.57 -2.71
CA ILE A 376 3.62 4.15 -2.35
C ILE A 376 5.00 3.52 -2.57
N TRP A 377 5.59 3.65 -3.77
CA TRP A 377 6.91 3.10 -4.05
C TRP A 377 8.00 3.67 -3.14
N LYS A 378 7.96 4.98 -2.83
CA LYS A 378 8.88 5.58 -1.86
C LYS A 378 8.72 5.01 -0.45
N CYS A 379 7.50 4.64 -0.06
CA CYS A 379 7.24 3.99 1.22
C CYS A 379 7.77 2.56 1.20
N GLU A 380 7.43 1.78 0.17
CA GLU A 380 7.87 0.39 0.00
C GLU A 380 9.39 0.28 -0.08
N GLN A 381 10.04 1.19 -0.81
CA GLN A 381 11.49 1.26 -0.88
C GLN A 381 12.09 1.52 0.51
N ARG A 382 11.53 2.46 1.27
CA ARG A 382 11.99 2.75 2.64
C ARG A 382 11.79 1.56 3.58
N GLU A 383 10.65 0.89 3.50
CA GLU A 383 10.35 -0.30 4.30
C GLU A 383 11.33 -1.43 3.97
N GLN A 384 11.62 -1.65 2.68
CA GLN A 384 12.58 -2.64 2.24
C GLN A 384 14.00 -2.29 2.71
N GLU A 385 14.43 -1.04 2.57
CA GLU A 385 15.71 -0.56 3.09
C GLU A 385 15.80 -0.72 4.62
N GLU A 386 14.73 -0.44 5.35
CA GLU A 386 14.67 -0.62 6.81
C GLU A 386 14.75 -2.10 7.22
N LEU A 387 14.11 -3.00 6.47
CA LEU A 387 14.22 -4.45 6.69
C LEU A 387 15.63 -4.95 6.41
N GLU A 388 16.25 -4.49 5.33
CA GLU A 388 17.64 -4.82 5.00
C GLU A 388 18.59 -4.33 6.09
N LEU A 389 18.44 -3.07 6.55
CA LEU A 389 19.26 -2.48 7.62
C LEU A 389 19.08 -3.14 8.99
N ASN A 390 17.93 -3.77 9.23
CA ASN A 390 17.64 -4.52 10.45
C ASN A 390 17.92 -6.03 10.32
N SER A 391 18.58 -6.45 9.23
CA SER A 391 18.99 -7.84 9.02
C SER A 391 20.02 -8.31 10.07
N GLU A 392 19.98 -9.60 10.40
CA GLU A 392 20.92 -10.24 11.33
C GLU A 392 22.39 -10.05 10.92
N ASP A 393 22.69 -9.97 9.62
CA ASP A 393 24.05 -9.84 9.12
C ASP A 393 24.61 -8.41 9.29
N ILE A 394 23.74 -7.40 9.41
CA ILE A 394 24.12 -5.99 9.60
C ILE A 394 24.15 -5.60 11.09
N GLN A 395 23.46 -6.36 11.94
CA GLN A 395 23.37 -6.09 13.39
C GLN A 395 24.75 -5.92 14.08
N PRO A 396 25.79 -6.73 13.79
CA PRO A 396 27.11 -6.54 14.42
C PRO A 396 27.75 -5.20 14.09
N LEU A 397 27.61 -4.75 12.84
CA LEU A 397 28.09 -3.44 12.40
C LEU A 397 27.28 -2.32 13.07
N ARG A 398 25.96 -2.51 13.19
CA ARG A 398 25.07 -1.57 13.89
C ARG A 398 25.49 -1.38 15.35
N ASP A 399 25.75 -2.47 16.05
CA ASP A 399 26.18 -2.46 17.45
C ASP A 399 27.57 -1.82 17.64
N HIS A 400 28.49 -2.04 16.69
CA HIS A 400 29.82 -1.43 16.72
C HIS A 400 29.79 0.10 16.54
N LEU A 401 28.91 0.60 15.67
CA LEU A 401 28.85 2.03 15.32
C LEU A 401 27.96 2.86 16.25
N ARG A 402 26.97 2.22 16.86
CA ARG A 402 25.99 2.90 17.70
C ARG A 402 26.64 3.78 18.79
N PRO A 403 27.67 3.35 19.55
CA PRO A 403 28.27 4.19 20.58
C PRO A 403 28.89 5.50 20.03
N GLU A 404 29.49 5.45 18.85
CA GLU A 404 30.07 6.64 18.20
C GLU A 404 28.99 7.64 17.79
N ILE A 405 27.90 7.14 17.18
CA ILE A 405 26.76 7.96 16.74
C ILE A 405 26.00 8.53 17.94
N GLU A 406 25.82 7.76 19.01
CA GLU A 406 25.21 8.22 20.27
C GLU A 406 26.02 9.37 20.88
N ASN A 407 27.35 9.24 20.93
CA ASN A 407 28.24 10.30 21.40
C ASN A 407 28.16 11.55 20.52
N LEU A 408 28.08 11.40 19.19
CA LEU A 408 27.90 12.51 18.26
C LEU A 408 26.59 13.26 18.51
N ALA A 409 25.49 12.53 18.65
CA ALA A 409 24.17 13.10 18.93
C ALA A 409 24.18 13.86 20.26
N ILE A 410 24.75 13.28 21.31
CA ILE A 410 24.94 13.94 22.62
C ILE A 410 25.77 15.20 22.46
N HIS A 411 26.94 15.12 21.81
CA HIS A 411 27.83 16.26 21.63
C HIS A 411 27.16 17.42 20.87
N ARG A 412 26.35 17.11 19.84
CA ARG A 412 25.56 18.11 19.13
C ARG A 412 24.56 18.83 20.05
N ARG A 413 23.90 18.12 20.95
CA ARG A 413 22.98 18.74 21.93
C ARG A 413 23.74 19.58 22.95
N VAL A 414 24.85 19.07 23.48
CA VAL A 414 25.70 19.84 24.42
C VAL A 414 26.29 21.09 23.77
N ALA A 415 26.60 21.05 22.47
CA ALA A 415 27.06 22.23 21.73
C ALA A 415 26.04 23.39 21.72
N LEU A 416 24.73 23.10 21.85
CA LEU A 416 23.71 24.16 22.03
C LEU A 416 23.94 24.95 23.32
N LEU A 417 24.40 24.28 24.39
CA LEU A 417 24.72 24.91 25.67
C LEU A 417 25.96 25.81 25.57
N LYS A 418 26.95 25.42 24.75
CA LYS A 418 28.17 26.22 24.47
C LYS A 418 27.88 27.47 23.66
N LYS A 419 26.85 27.46 22.81
CA LYS A 419 26.37 28.66 22.11
C LYS A 419 25.79 29.69 23.09
N GLY A 420 25.24 29.21 24.20
CA GLY A 420 24.61 30.00 25.24
C GLY A 420 23.24 30.57 24.85
N MET A 421 22.44 30.94 25.84
CA MET A 421 21.09 31.47 25.65
C MET A 421 20.72 32.51 26.71
N ASN A 422 19.94 33.50 26.28
CA ASN A 422 19.32 34.47 27.19
C ASN A 422 17.98 33.94 27.68
N PHE A 423 17.87 33.82 28.99
CA PHE A 423 16.63 33.46 29.66
C PHE A 423 16.03 34.71 30.31
N GLN A 424 14.71 34.72 30.51
CA GLN A 424 14.07 35.76 31.29
C GLN A 424 14.20 35.44 32.78
N ARG A 425 14.52 36.46 33.58
CA ARG A 425 14.53 36.33 35.03
C ARG A 425 13.10 36.26 35.57
N VAL A 426 12.83 35.24 36.38
CA VAL A 426 11.58 35.09 37.13
C VAL A 426 11.94 35.04 38.62
N LEU A 427 11.12 35.66 39.48
CA LEU A 427 11.38 35.75 40.91
C LEU A 427 11.54 34.34 41.55
N PRO A 428 12.45 34.17 42.53
CA PRO A 428 12.74 32.85 43.12
C PRO A 428 11.52 32.18 43.76
N LEU A 429 11.44 30.84 43.69
CA LEU A 429 10.35 30.03 44.28
C LEU A 429 10.15 30.25 45.79
N LYS A 430 11.17 30.69 46.53
CA LYS A 430 11.08 30.91 47.99
C LYS A 430 10.05 32.00 48.37
N THR A 431 9.78 32.96 47.48
CA THR A 431 8.73 33.99 47.68
C THR A 431 7.33 33.51 47.28
N ILE A 432 7.22 32.36 46.60
CA ILE A 432 5.95 31.77 46.13
C ILE A 432 5.28 30.94 47.25
N LYS A 433 6.04 30.52 48.27
CA LYS A 433 5.51 29.74 49.39
C LYS A 433 4.67 30.57 50.38
N GLU A 434 4.83 31.89 50.41
CA GLU A 434 4.18 32.74 51.42
C GLU A 434 2.99 33.56 50.88
N ASN A 435 2.89 33.79 49.57
CA ASN A 435 1.76 34.53 48.99
C ASN A 435 1.18 33.75 47.80
N GLN A 436 -0.16 33.59 47.78
CA GLN A 436 -0.93 33.04 46.65
C GLN A 436 -0.87 33.97 45.42
N THR A 437 0.31 34.14 44.81
CA THR A 437 0.54 35.23 43.85
C THR A 437 0.98 34.72 42.48
N ILE A 438 0.36 35.30 41.46
CA ILE A 438 0.69 35.22 40.05
C ILE A 438 2.21 35.43 39.88
N LEU A 439 2.91 34.49 39.23
CA LEU A 439 4.26 34.74 38.69
C LEU A 439 4.22 35.99 37.81
N SER A 440 4.79 37.10 38.29
CA SER A 440 4.90 38.35 37.54
C SER A 440 6.27 38.44 36.87
N LEU A 441 6.26 38.68 35.56
CA LEU A 441 7.45 39.08 34.81
C LEU A 441 7.92 40.44 35.34
N PRO A 442 9.23 40.73 35.42
CA PRO A 442 9.69 42.09 35.71
C PRO A 442 9.10 43.04 34.66
N SER A 443 8.40 44.08 35.12
CA SER A 443 7.58 44.96 34.29
C SER A 443 8.37 45.51 33.09
N SER A 444 8.01 45.09 31.88
CA SER A 444 8.40 45.80 30.65
C SER A 444 7.61 47.11 30.60
N VAL A 445 8.31 48.25 30.69
CA VAL A 445 7.71 49.57 30.51
C VAL A 445 7.06 49.61 29.11
N SER A 446 5.75 49.85 29.07
CA SER A 446 4.97 50.03 27.85
C SER A 446 5.45 51.27 27.10
N VAL A 447 5.94 51.08 25.87
CA VAL A 447 6.19 52.17 24.93
C VAL A 447 4.86 52.63 24.35
N HIS A 448 4.26 53.67 24.92
CA HIS A 448 3.23 54.48 24.26
C HIS A 448 3.63 55.96 24.29
N SER A 449 4.03 56.45 23.11
CA SER A 449 3.76 57.77 22.53
C SER A 449 3.43 58.97 23.45
N SER A 450 4.39 59.89 23.63
CA SER A 450 4.35 61.33 23.22
C SER A 450 5.29 62.20 24.09
N PRO A 451 5.81 63.34 23.57
CA PRO A 451 7.02 63.98 24.08
C PRO A 451 6.72 65.15 25.02
N VAL A 452 7.38 65.24 26.18
CA VAL A 452 7.64 66.52 26.87
C VAL A 452 8.98 66.45 27.59
N HIS A 453 9.79 67.49 27.40
CA HIS A 453 11.06 67.74 28.05
C HIS A 453 11.03 67.59 29.58
N SER A 454 11.98 66.86 30.14
CA SER A 454 12.71 67.25 31.35
C SER A 454 13.90 66.33 31.58
N SER A 455 15.08 66.91 31.38
CA SER A 455 16.36 66.47 31.90
C SER A 455 16.31 66.36 33.43
N GLY A 456 16.59 65.18 33.99
CA GLY A 456 16.70 64.99 35.43
C GLY A 456 16.78 63.52 35.86
N LEU A 457 18.00 63.02 36.02
CA LEU A 457 18.45 61.96 36.96
C LEU A 457 17.38 61.02 37.51
N LEU A 458 17.41 59.73 37.09
CA LEU A 458 17.01 58.56 37.88
C LEU A 458 17.59 57.27 37.25
N ASN A 459 18.88 57.06 37.46
CA ASN A 459 19.48 55.71 37.40
C ASN A 459 18.92 54.92 38.58
N SER A 460 17.96 54.03 38.33
CA SER A 460 17.55 53.02 39.30
C SER A 460 18.21 51.68 38.95
N PRO A 461 18.88 50.97 39.88
CA PRO A 461 19.57 49.70 39.60
C PRO A 461 18.63 48.56 39.15
N GLN A 462 17.31 48.78 39.18
CA GLN A 462 16.29 47.76 38.91
C GLN A 462 15.92 47.62 37.43
N GLN A 463 16.30 48.55 36.55
CA GLN A 463 15.97 48.47 35.12
C GLN A 463 16.96 47.64 34.28
N GLN A 464 18.13 47.28 34.84
CA GLN A 464 19.23 46.66 34.08
C GLN A 464 19.30 45.13 34.16
N GLN A 465 18.41 44.45 34.91
CA GLN A 465 18.52 43.00 35.20
C GLN A 465 17.25 42.20 34.82
N GLN A 466 16.78 42.31 33.58
CA GLN A 466 15.58 41.57 33.13
C GLN A 466 15.90 40.16 32.60
N TYR A 467 17.12 39.93 32.13
CA TYR A 467 17.54 38.67 31.54
C TYR A 467 18.88 38.22 32.14
N TRP A 468 19.17 36.96 31.93
CA TRP A 468 20.45 36.35 32.26
C TRP A 468 20.88 35.46 31.09
N PHE A 469 22.15 35.58 30.75
CA PHE A 469 22.80 34.77 29.74
C PHE A 469 23.50 33.60 30.41
N TRP A 470 23.18 32.39 29.95
CA TRP A 470 23.79 31.15 30.41
C TRP A 470 24.58 30.54 29.27
N CYS A 471 25.84 30.20 29.50
CA CYS A 471 26.69 29.57 28.50
C CYS A 471 27.62 28.54 29.15
N LEU A 472 27.72 27.35 28.54
CA LEU A 472 28.61 26.30 29.00
C LEU A 472 30.05 26.58 28.60
N ASP A 473 30.99 26.39 29.53
CA ASP A 473 32.43 26.47 29.23
C ASP A 473 32.87 25.44 28.17
N GLU A 474 33.94 25.75 27.43
CA GLU A 474 34.49 24.89 26.38
C GLU A 474 34.84 23.48 26.89
N LYS A 475 35.29 23.36 28.14
CA LYS A 475 35.63 22.08 28.79
C LYS A 475 34.43 21.40 29.47
N GLU A 476 33.24 21.95 29.34
CA GLU A 476 31.97 21.41 29.85
C GLU A 476 31.92 21.24 31.38
N LYS A 477 32.72 22.03 32.10
CA LYS A 477 32.87 21.90 33.57
C LYS A 477 31.92 22.79 34.37
N PHE A 478 31.60 23.97 33.86
CA PHE A 478 30.76 24.96 34.54
C PHE A 478 30.00 25.83 33.53
N PHE A 479 28.88 26.39 33.97
CA PHE A 479 28.17 27.45 33.26
C PHE A 479 28.69 28.82 33.70
N ASN A 480 28.96 29.69 32.73
CA ASN A 480 29.10 31.11 32.93
C ASN A 480 27.72 31.75 32.88
N VAL A 481 27.33 32.39 33.97
CA VAL A 481 26.05 33.09 34.11
C VAL A 481 26.32 34.57 34.26
N CYS A 482 25.87 35.36 33.30
CA CYS A 482 25.99 36.81 33.30
C CYS A 482 24.61 37.44 33.25
N ASP A 483 24.42 38.59 33.89
CA ASP A 483 23.22 39.39 33.68
C ASP A 483 23.24 39.98 32.26
N SER A 484 22.07 40.06 31.64
CA SER A 484 21.90 40.64 30.30
C SER A 484 20.69 41.56 30.25
N HIS A 485 20.79 42.58 29.39
CA HIS A 485 19.72 43.52 29.15
C HIS A 485 19.46 43.69 27.66
N LEU A 486 18.23 44.10 27.33
CA LEU A 486 17.77 44.26 25.96
C LEU A 486 17.99 45.71 25.53
N ASN A 487 18.98 45.99 24.69
CA ASN A 487 19.23 47.34 24.21
C ASN A 487 18.23 47.67 23.07
N ASN A 488 17.40 48.70 23.28
CA ASN A 488 16.38 49.18 22.34
C ASN A 488 15.43 48.11 21.75
N GLY A 489 15.26 46.98 22.44
CA GLY A 489 14.37 45.90 21.99
C GLY A 489 14.93 45.00 20.87
N LYS A 490 16.19 45.15 20.46
CA LYS A 490 16.74 44.47 19.26
C LYS A 490 17.90 43.51 19.53
N HIS A 491 18.82 43.86 20.45
CA HIS A 491 20.01 43.04 20.74
C HIS A 491 20.24 42.92 22.25
N PHE A 492 20.75 41.76 22.68
CA PHE A 492 21.14 41.52 24.06
C PHE A 492 22.58 41.99 24.29
N GLU A 493 22.79 42.79 25.33
CA GLU A 493 24.11 43.17 25.81
C GLU A 493 24.41 42.45 27.12
N ILE A 494 25.56 41.78 27.17
CA ILE A 494 26.01 40.97 28.31
C ILE A 494 26.79 41.87 29.27
N ILE A 495 26.43 41.84 30.55
CA ILE A 495 27.10 42.60 31.61
C ILE A 495 28.21 41.72 32.21
N SER A 496 29.40 41.77 31.61
CA SER A 496 30.55 40.90 31.96
C SER A 496 30.99 40.96 33.43
N GLU A 497 30.70 42.06 34.13
CA GLU A 497 31.05 42.27 35.55
C GLU A 497 30.29 41.34 36.52
N THR A 498 29.19 40.72 36.07
CA THR A 498 28.30 39.88 36.90
C THR A 498 28.54 38.37 36.73
N ASN A 499 29.64 37.97 36.08
CA ASN A 499 29.89 36.58 35.74
C ASN A 499 30.00 35.67 36.98
N LYS A 500 29.01 34.80 37.15
CA LYS A 500 28.98 33.75 38.16
C LYS A 500 29.22 32.38 37.50
N LYS A 501 30.12 31.59 38.10
CA LYS A 501 30.39 30.22 37.66
C LYS A 501 29.54 29.22 38.45
N LEU A 502 28.80 28.37 37.75
CA LEU A 502 28.02 27.28 38.34
C LEU A 502 28.55 25.94 37.83
N PHE A 503 29.05 25.09 38.72
CA PHE A 503 29.67 23.82 38.32
C PHE A 503 28.60 22.78 37.91
N VAL A 504 28.84 22.09 36.80
CA VAL A 504 27.93 21.05 36.29
C VAL A 504 27.82 19.89 37.28
N SER A 505 28.91 19.54 37.97
CA SER A 505 28.95 18.49 38.99
C SER A 505 28.07 18.77 40.22
N GLU A 506 27.65 20.02 40.43
CA GLU A 506 26.78 20.41 41.54
C GLU A 506 25.29 20.32 41.19
N ILE A 507 24.94 20.07 39.92
CA ILE A 507 23.55 19.93 39.48
C ILE A 507 22.99 18.61 40.02
N LYS A 508 21.91 18.71 40.79
CA LYS A 508 21.23 17.59 41.44
C LYS A 508 20.03 17.11 40.63
N ASN A 509 19.20 18.04 40.17
CA ASN A 509 17.95 17.73 39.48
C ASN A 509 17.60 18.81 38.45
N ILE A 510 16.97 18.39 37.35
CA ILE A 510 16.48 19.29 36.30
C ILE A 510 15.03 18.90 35.99
N LEU A 511 14.11 19.85 36.11
CA LEU A 511 12.70 19.66 35.81
C LEU A 511 12.27 20.58 34.66
N ASN A 512 11.50 20.04 33.73
CA ASN A 512 10.83 20.87 32.74
C ASN A 512 9.58 21.55 33.34
N GLY A 513 9.04 22.52 32.60
CA GLY A 513 7.87 23.29 33.01
C GLY A 513 6.68 22.46 33.49
N GLN A 514 6.35 21.38 32.78
CA GLN A 514 5.21 20.51 33.10
C GLN A 514 5.45 19.66 34.35
N GLN A 515 6.66 19.14 34.51
CA GLN A 515 7.11 18.40 35.69
C GLN A 515 7.10 19.31 36.92
N LEU A 516 7.58 20.54 36.78
CA LEU A 516 7.57 21.55 37.84
C LEU A 516 6.13 21.90 38.26
N ILE A 517 5.22 22.15 37.30
CA ILE A 517 3.80 22.40 37.59
C ILE A 517 3.20 21.23 38.37
N SER A 518 3.50 19.99 37.96
CA SER A 518 3.00 18.79 38.63
C SER A 518 3.54 18.66 40.06
N HIS A 519 4.83 18.92 40.25
CA HIS A 519 5.48 18.89 41.56
C HIS A 519 4.92 19.96 42.51
N LEU A 520 4.70 21.18 42.02
CA LEU A 520 4.10 22.26 42.80
C LEU A 520 2.65 21.96 43.18
N ASN A 521 1.87 21.40 42.26
CA ASN A 521 0.48 21.01 42.54
C ASN A 521 0.38 19.84 43.55
N GLN A 522 1.37 18.93 43.60
CA GLN A 522 1.40 17.82 44.56
C GLN A 522 1.78 18.27 45.97
N GLN A 523 2.67 19.26 46.11
CA GLN A 523 3.05 19.81 47.41
C GLN A 523 1.94 20.67 48.05
N GLN A 524 1.05 21.25 47.26
CA GLN A 524 -0.10 22.00 47.73
C GLN A 524 -1.29 21.06 47.98
N HIS A 525 -1.28 20.36 49.12
CA HIS A 525 -2.42 19.57 49.59
C HIS A 525 -3.69 20.45 49.72
N GLY A 526 -4.52 20.49 48.67
CA GLY A 526 -5.90 20.97 48.74
C GLY A 526 -6.16 22.47 48.54
N VAL A 527 -5.18 23.31 48.19
CA VAL A 527 -5.41 24.77 48.01
C VAL A 527 -4.95 25.25 46.64
N GLY A 528 -5.90 25.29 45.68
CA GLY A 528 -5.85 26.12 44.46
C GLY A 528 -4.85 25.73 43.35
N LYS A 529 -5.36 25.34 42.18
CA LYS A 529 -4.54 25.20 40.95
C LYS A 529 -3.84 26.52 40.60
N LEU A 530 -2.56 26.48 40.22
CA LEU A 530 -1.81 27.63 39.69
C LEU A 530 -2.60 28.40 38.62
N TYR A 531 -2.56 29.74 38.63
CA TYR A 531 -3.24 30.59 37.64
C TYR A 531 -2.78 30.30 36.20
N LYS A 532 -3.70 30.35 35.22
CA LYS A 532 -3.41 30.07 33.79
C LYS A 532 -2.23 30.89 33.23
N LYS A 533 -2.09 32.16 33.62
CA LYS A 533 -0.97 33.02 33.18
C LYS A 533 0.39 32.49 33.66
N SER A 534 0.47 32.03 34.91
CA SER A 534 1.68 31.46 35.49
C SER A 534 1.99 30.08 34.91
N GLN A 535 0.96 29.27 34.60
CA GLN A 535 1.14 28.00 33.89
C GLN A 535 1.73 28.22 32.48
N ASN A 536 1.31 29.27 31.77
CA ASN A 536 1.86 29.59 30.44
C ASN A 536 3.32 30.01 30.49
N ILE A 537 3.73 30.81 31.48
CA ILE A 537 5.14 31.20 31.67
C ILE A 537 6.00 29.98 32.01
N LEU A 538 5.49 29.09 32.87
CA LEU A 538 6.20 27.88 33.29
C LEU A 538 6.33 26.85 32.17
N ARG A 539 5.50 26.86 31.12
CA ARG A 539 5.66 25.95 29.97
C ARG A 539 7.01 26.12 29.26
N CYS A 540 7.55 27.32 29.22
CA CYS A 540 8.88 27.62 28.70
C CYS A 540 9.96 27.60 29.80
N GLY A 541 9.67 27.01 30.96
CA GLY A 541 10.52 27.01 32.14
C GLY A 541 11.38 25.75 32.25
N ILE A 542 12.64 25.94 32.65
CA ILE A 542 13.57 24.89 33.08
C ILE A 542 13.99 25.20 34.50
N PHE A 543 13.78 24.26 35.41
CA PHE A 543 14.17 24.37 36.80
C PHE A 543 15.42 23.53 37.07
N ILE A 544 16.44 24.14 37.67
CA ILE A 544 17.71 23.49 38.01
C ILE A 544 17.91 23.60 39.52
N GLU A 545 18.04 22.45 40.19
CA GLU A 545 18.36 22.33 41.61
C GLU A 545 19.84 21.95 41.77
N PHE A 546 20.57 22.70 42.59
CA PHE A 546 21.97 22.42 42.92
C PHE A 546 22.09 21.78 44.31
N ASN A 547 23.18 21.03 44.55
CA ASN A 547 23.47 20.36 45.82
C ASN A 547 23.56 21.32 47.01
N ASN A 548 23.92 22.58 46.78
CA ASN A 548 23.99 23.64 47.78
C ASN A 548 22.62 24.28 48.10
N SER A 549 21.51 23.67 47.66
CA SER A 549 20.13 24.19 47.81
C SER A 549 19.87 25.51 47.08
N SER A 550 20.70 25.86 46.09
CA SER A 550 20.41 26.93 45.13
C SER A 550 19.47 26.40 44.05
N GLU A 551 18.41 27.16 43.77
CA GLU A 551 17.39 26.82 42.79
C GLU A 551 17.32 27.92 41.74
N PHE A 552 17.31 27.54 40.48
CA PHE A 552 17.27 28.47 39.35
C PHE A 552 16.11 28.11 38.42
N LEU A 553 15.26 29.10 38.10
CA LEU A 553 14.16 28.96 37.16
C LEU A 553 14.45 29.76 35.88
N LEU A 554 14.85 29.06 34.84
CA LEU A 554 15.19 29.59 33.52
C LEU A 554 13.95 29.63 32.64
N CYS A 555 13.51 30.80 32.18
CA CYS A 555 12.39 30.92 31.25
C CYS A 555 12.89 31.28 29.85
N ALA A 556 12.73 30.37 28.89
CA ALA A 556 13.07 30.61 27.48
C ALA A 556 12.00 31.45 26.78
N GLN A 557 12.32 31.98 25.60
CA GLN A 557 11.39 32.82 24.82
C GLN A 557 10.26 32.01 24.17
N ASN A 558 10.54 30.76 23.81
CA ASN A 558 9.58 29.84 23.20
C ASN A 558 9.70 28.43 23.83
N GLU A 559 8.69 27.60 23.59
CA GLU A 559 8.62 26.24 24.16
C GLU A 559 9.67 25.30 23.53
N GLN A 560 10.01 25.52 22.26
CA GLN A 560 10.99 24.71 21.53
C GLN A 560 12.40 24.87 22.10
N ASP A 561 12.87 26.10 22.28
CA ASP A 561 14.17 26.43 22.86
C ASP A 561 14.26 25.92 24.30
N SER A 562 13.17 26.01 25.07
CA SER A 562 13.10 25.43 26.41
C SER A 562 13.23 23.90 26.37
N SER A 563 12.59 23.24 25.42
CA SER A 563 12.67 21.79 25.25
C SER A 563 14.07 21.36 24.82
N ASP A 564 14.66 22.06 23.84
CA ASP A 564 15.99 21.77 23.31
C ASP A 564 17.08 21.99 24.36
N TRP A 565 16.99 23.07 25.15
CA TRP A 565 17.90 23.31 26.27
C TRP A 565 17.70 22.30 27.41
N PHE A 566 16.46 21.93 27.74
CA PHE A 566 16.19 20.91 28.75
C PHE A 566 16.79 19.55 28.34
N GLU A 567 16.60 19.15 27.08
CA GLU A 567 17.15 17.93 26.52
C GLU A 567 18.68 17.96 26.51
N ALA A 568 19.29 19.09 26.12
CA ALA A 568 20.74 19.27 26.13
C ALA A 568 21.34 19.24 27.55
N LEU A 569 20.69 19.86 28.54
CA LEU A 569 21.12 19.82 29.95
C LEU A 569 21.09 18.40 30.52
N ASN A 570 20.06 17.61 30.18
CA ASN A 570 19.99 16.21 30.57
C ASN A 570 21.05 15.36 29.84
N CYS A 571 21.36 15.65 28.58
CA CYS A 571 22.46 15.00 27.87
C CYS A 571 23.82 15.26 28.51
N LEU A 572 24.06 16.49 28.97
CA LEU A 572 25.27 16.88 29.68
C LEU A 572 25.40 16.17 31.03
N CYS A 573 24.33 16.12 31.83
CA CYS A 573 24.38 15.60 33.20
C CYS A 573 24.22 14.07 33.27
N TRP A 574 23.36 13.50 32.41
CA TRP A 574 22.99 12.08 32.43
C TRP A 574 22.85 11.53 30.99
N PRO A 575 23.96 11.36 30.26
CA PRO A 575 23.94 10.97 28.84
C PRO A 575 23.21 9.64 28.58
N GLN A 576 23.48 8.61 29.39
CA GLN A 576 22.86 7.28 29.24
C GLN A 576 21.34 7.28 29.45
N LYS A 577 20.84 8.06 30.44
CA LYS A 577 19.40 8.19 30.69
C LYS A 577 18.72 8.95 29.56
N SER A 578 19.42 9.91 28.97
CA SER A 578 18.88 10.75 27.90
C SER A 578 18.65 9.96 26.61
N LEU A 579 19.59 9.08 26.25
CA LEU A 579 19.45 8.18 25.10
C LEU A 579 18.25 7.22 25.21
N GLN A 580 17.84 6.86 26.42
CA GLN A 580 16.70 5.96 26.67
C GLN A 580 15.37 6.70 26.75
N ASN A 581 15.35 7.89 27.37
CA ASN A 581 14.11 8.59 27.73
C ASN A 581 13.62 9.55 26.65
N TYR A 582 14.49 10.05 25.76
CA TYR A 582 14.11 11.05 24.76
C TYR A 582 14.00 10.44 23.36
N ILE A 583 12.76 10.41 22.85
CA ILE A 583 12.42 9.86 21.53
C ILE A 583 13.14 10.59 20.39
N ASN A 584 13.37 11.90 20.52
CA ASN A 584 13.98 12.71 19.47
C ASN A 584 15.45 12.34 19.24
N ILE A 585 16.25 12.20 20.31
CA ILE A 585 17.64 11.74 20.20
C ILE A 585 17.69 10.33 19.66
N LYS A 586 16.83 9.42 20.14
CA LYS A 586 16.78 8.05 19.63
C LYS A 586 16.53 8.00 18.13
N LYS A 587 15.56 8.78 17.63
CA LYS A 587 15.29 8.92 16.20
C LYS A 587 16.48 9.49 15.42
N GLU A 588 17.14 10.51 15.96
CA GLU A 588 18.33 11.10 15.34
C GLU A 588 19.49 10.08 15.26
N VAL A 589 19.74 9.33 16.34
CA VAL A 589 20.74 8.26 16.39
C VAL A 589 20.44 7.18 15.34
N ASP A 590 19.19 6.69 15.29
CA ASP A 590 18.82 5.65 14.32
C ASP A 590 18.91 6.16 12.87
N GLN A 591 18.57 7.44 12.60
CA GLN A 591 18.74 8.04 11.28
C GLN A 591 20.20 8.16 10.84
N LEU A 592 21.07 8.67 11.72
CA LEU A 592 22.50 8.81 11.46
C LEU A 592 23.17 7.45 11.29
N LEU A 593 22.75 6.46 12.09
CA LEU A 593 23.23 5.09 12.01
C LEU A 593 22.85 4.44 10.69
N ASN A 594 21.59 4.60 10.24
CA ASN A 594 21.15 4.12 8.93
C ASN A 594 21.94 4.76 7.78
N LEU A 595 22.18 6.07 7.84
CA LEU A 595 22.98 6.78 6.84
C LEU A 595 24.42 6.22 6.80
N GLN A 596 25.05 6.05 7.97
CA GLN A 596 26.42 5.59 8.07
C GLN A 596 26.59 4.13 7.61
N ILE A 597 25.61 3.27 7.90
CA ILE A 597 25.59 1.89 7.40
C ILE A 597 25.44 1.89 5.89
N ASN A 598 24.49 2.67 5.35
CA ASN A 598 24.28 2.76 3.90
C ASN A 598 25.54 3.21 3.15
N ILE A 599 26.28 4.20 3.68
CA ILE A 599 27.55 4.64 3.09
C ILE A 599 28.56 3.47 3.03
N ARG A 600 28.66 2.67 4.09
CA ARG A 600 29.58 1.52 4.11
C ARG A 600 29.13 0.36 3.23
N LEU A 601 27.83 0.23 2.99
CA LEU A 601 27.27 -0.81 2.13
C LEU A 601 27.27 -0.44 0.64
N MET A 602 27.56 0.82 0.26
CA MET A 602 27.56 1.24 -1.16
C MET A 602 28.52 0.41 -2.02
N ASP A 603 29.67 0.03 -1.47
CA ASP A 603 30.73 -0.69 -2.21
C ASP A 603 30.68 -2.22 -2.01
N VAL A 604 29.71 -2.72 -1.23
CA VAL A 604 29.61 -4.15 -0.91
C VAL A 604 28.73 -4.85 -1.95
N PRO A 605 29.25 -5.80 -2.74
CA PRO A 605 28.43 -6.57 -3.65
C PRO A 605 27.41 -7.40 -2.87
N LYS A 606 26.17 -7.48 -3.36
CA LYS A 606 25.14 -8.35 -2.78
C LYS A 606 25.59 -9.81 -2.91
N LEU A 607 25.98 -10.43 -1.79
CA LEU A 607 26.38 -11.84 -1.73
C LEU A 607 25.17 -12.70 -1.34
N GLU A 608 24.85 -13.70 -2.16
CA GLU A 608 23.71 -14.60 -1.93
C GLU A 608 24.01 -15.73 -0.93
N GLN A 609 25.27 -15.92 -0.54
CA GLN A 609 25.70 -17.04 0.31
C GLN A 609 26.62 -16.59 1.45
N LYS A 610 26.41 -17.13 2.65
CA LYS A 610 27.31 -16.95 3.81
C LYS A 610 28.67 -17.59 3.51
N LEU A 611 29.67 -16.73 3.30
CA LEU A 611 31.05 -17.16 3.08
C LEU A 611 31.62 -17.81 4.35
N LYS A 612 32.24 -18.98 4.21
CA LYS A 612 32.98 -19.62 5.29
C LYS A 612 34.43 -19.14 5.24
N ILE A 613 34.95 -18.65 6.36
CA ILE A 613 36.36 -18.28 6.46
C ILE A 613 37.19 -19.57 6.27
N PRO A 614 38.12 -19.61 5.30
CA PRO A 614 38.99 -20.78 5.10
C PRO A 614 39.94 -20.97 6.29
N GLN A 615 40.49 -22.17 6.45
CA GLN A 615 41.49 -22.43 7.48
C GLN A 615 42.77 -21.61 7.21
N LEU A 616 43.42 -21.17 8.29
CA LEU A 616 44.69 -20.43 8.22
C LEU A 616 45.73 -21.24 7.43
N PRO A 617 46.46 -20.61 6.50
CA PRO A 617 47.60 -21.24 5.86
C PRO A 617 48.61 -21.74 6.90
N THR A 618 49.21 -22.91 6.62
CA THR A 618 50.19 -23.53 7.54
C THR A 618 51.58 -22.92 7.43
N ASP A 619 51.83 -22.17 6.36
CA ASP A 619 53.04 -21.46 6.08
C ASP A 619 52.79 -19.94 6.04
N PHE A 620 53.50 -19.20 6.89
CA PHE A 620 53.51 -17.73 6.87
C PHE A 620 54.49 -17.20 5.81
N ASN A 621 54.64 -17.91 4.70
CA ASN A 621 55.40 -17.46 3.54
C ASN A 621 54.53 -16.49 2.75
N TRP A 622 54.46 -15.26 3.24
CA TRP A 622 53.69 -14.21 2.60
C TRP A 622 54.17 -14.03 1.16
N ILE A 623 53.24 -14.05 0.21
CA ILE A 623 53.52 -13.67 -1.17
C ILE A 623 53.83 -12.17 -1.12
N SER A 624 55.11 -11.82 -1.22
CA SER A 624 55.52 -10.43 -1.41
C SER A 624 55.14 -10.03 -2.83
N THR A 625 53.98 -9.37 -2.97
CA THR A 625 53.62 -8.62 -4.18
C THR A 625 54.28 -7.26 -4.18
#